data_AF-A0A0B1TZM4-F1
#
_entry.id   AF-A0A0B1TZM4-F1
#
_cell.length_a   1.000
_cell.length_b   1.000
_cell.length_c   1.000
_cell.angle_alpha   90.00
_cell.angle_beta   90.00
_cell.angle_gamma   90.00
#
_symmetry.space_group_name_H-M   'P 1'
#
loop_
_entity.id
_entity.type
_entity.pdbx_description
1 polymer ?
#
loop_
_entity_poly.entity_id
_entity_poly.type
_entity_poly.pdbx_seq_one_letter_code
_entity_poly.pdbx_strand_id
1 'polypeptide(L)'
;MSTDQKPASTDQTPVPTPPPARSAKSTNKTSKLDASTKKAKKIRKLSKEQIAEEADKLVAAANADAFPDKMISASAWANKMNLSLAMVDKVFISSKLARGGYDLDDDVNVKATDNRPYIDTRGMLMIAKSIFTAHNAGAAADKQFAPGQQFDVTLEDDRIILTRAS
;
A
#
# COMPACT_ATOMS: atom_id res chain seq x y z
N MET A 1 26.95 -92.30 26.89
CA MET A 1 27.86 -91.25 27.42
C MET A 1 27.47 -89.93 26.79
N SER A 2 27.79 -88.85 27.49
CA SER A 2 27.05 -87.59 27.61
C SER A 2 26.80 -86.73 26.37
N THR A 3 25.86 -85.81 26.59
CA THR A 3 25.25 -84.71 25.83
C THR A 3 26.29 -83.71 25.24
N ASP A 4 26.03 -82.86 24.25
CA ASP A 4 25.02 -81.78 24.24
C ASP A 4 24.84 -81.14 22.85
N GLN A 5 23.64 -80.59 22.66
CA GLN A 5 23.15 -79.80 21.52
C GLN A 5 23.83 -78.43 21.38
N LYS A 6 23.89 -77.90 20.16
CA LYS A 6 24.00 -76.45 19.91
C LYS A 6 23.19 -76.03 18.67
N PRO A 7 22.17 -75.16 18.80
CA PRO A 7 21.39 -74.63 17.69
C PRO A 7 21.96 -73.30 17.14
N ALA A 8 21.46 -72.94 15.95
CA ALA A 8 21.76 -71.74 15.17
C ALA A 8 21.35 -70.44 15.87
N SER A 9 22.04 -69.33 15.55
CA SER A 9 21.65 -67.99 15.96
C SER A 9 21.63 -67.06 14.76
N THR A 10 20.49 -66.38 14.64
CA THR A 10 20.08 -65.34 13.70
C THR A 10 20.73 -64.00 14.02
N ASP A 11 21.09 -63.26 12.98
CA ASP A 11 21.50 -61.85 13.04
C ASP A 11 20.34 -60.96 13.51
N GLN A 12 20.57 -60.17 14.57
CA GLN A 12 19.74 -59.01 14.92
C GLN A 12 20.62 -57.78 15.14
N THR A 13 20.31 -56.77 14.34
CA THR A 13 20.86 -55.41 14.29
C THR A 13 20.65 -54.64 15.60
N PRO A 14 21.63 -53.91 16.15
CA PRO A 14 21.40 -52.98 17.25
C PRO A 14 20.96 -51.60 16.74
N VAL A 15 19.90 -51.08 17.38
CA VAL A 15 19.33 -49.73 17.18
C VAL A 15 20.25 -48.66 17.78
N PRO A 16 20.56 -47.54 17.09
CA PRO A 16 21.30 -46.43 17.69
C PRO A 16 20.41 -45.46 18.48
N THR A 17 20.92 -45.07 19.64
CA THR A 17 20.38 -44.16 20.68
C THR A 17 20.14 -42.73 20.18
N PRO A 18 19.12 -41.99 20.66
CA PRO A 18 18.88 -40.60 20.28
C PRO A 18 19.94 -39.62 20.86
N PRO A 19 20.21 -38.49 20.19
CA PRO A 19 21.21 -37.52 20.66
C PRO A 19 20.68 -36.60 21.77
N PRO A 20 21.56 -36.08 22.66
CA PRO A 20 21.17 -35.23 23.79
C PRO A 20 20.82 -33.79 23.41
N ALA A 21 19.94 -33.17 24.21
CA ALA A 21 19.45 -31.80 24.06
C ALA A 21 20.57 -30.75 24.19
N ARG A 22 20.59 -29.78 23.27
CA ARG A 22 21.60 -28.70 23.21
C ARG A 22 21.16 -27.52 24.08
N SER A 23 21.92 -27.25 25.14
CA SER A 23 21.73 -26.12 26.06
C SER A 23 21.77 -24.76 25.36
N ALA A 24 20.88 -23.87 25.80
CA ALA A 24 20.76 -22.48 25.35
C ALA A 24 22.02 -21.68 25.67
N LYS A 25 22.63 -21.07 24.65
CA LYS A 25 23.77 -20.17 24.82
C LYS A 25 23.25 -18.74 25.02
N SER A 26 23.15 -18.35 26.29
CA SER A 26 23.08 -16.96 26.72
C SER A 26 24.27 -16.18 26.16
N THR A 27 23.98 -15.14 25.36
CA THR A 27 24.96 -14.10 25.04
C THR A 27 24.34 -12.77 25.42
N ASN A 28 24.73 -12.31 26.62
CA ASN A 28 24.47 -10.97 27.10
C ASN A 28 25.38 -10.02 26.29
N LYS A 29 24.81 -9.30 25.32
CA LYS A 29 25.49 -8.19 24.63
C LYS A 29 24.65 -6.94 24.83
N THR A 30 25.09 -6.18 25.82
CA THR A 30 24.97 -4.73 26.02
C THR A 30 23.95 -4.02 25.13
N SER A 31 22.90 -3.56 25.80
CA SER A 31 21.89 -2.60 25.36
C SER A 31 22.50 -1.45 24.55
N LYS A 32 22.33 -1.49 23.23
CA LYS A 32 22.12 -0.27 22.44
C LYS A 32 20.64 0.07 22.59
N LEU A 33 20.39 1.23 23.20
CA LEU A 33 19.10 1.92 23.15
C LEU A 33 18.76 2.16 21.67
N ASP A 34 18.12 1.18 21.04
CA ASP A 34 17.33 1.41 19.85
C ASP A 34 16.12 2.23 20.31
N ALA A 35 16.28 3.55 20.29
CA ALA A 35 15.17 4.46 20.03
C ALA A 35 14.70 4.27 18.58
N SER A 36 14.45 3.02 18.17
CA SER A 36 13.53 2.68 17.11
C SER A 36 12.17 3.04 17.69
N THR A 37 11.77 4.29 17.53
CA THR A 37 10.36 4.67 17.53
C THR A 37 9.73 3.75 16.48
N LYS A 38 9.14 2.64 16.91
CA LYS A 38 8.32 1.79 16.05
C LYS A 38 7.25 2.74 15.53
N LYS A 39 7.44 3.29 14.32
CA LYS A 39 6.41 4.08 13.66
C LYS A 39 5.19 3.18 13.64
N ALA A 40 4.17 3.55 14.42
CA ALA A 40 2.94 2.78 14.50
C ALA A 40 2.48 2.52 13.06
N LYS A 41 2.21 1.26 12.74
CA LYS A 41 1.83 0.90 11.38
C LYS A 41 0.48 1.56 11.10
N LYS A 42 0.49 2.54 10.21
CA LYS A 42 -0.73 3.25 9.78
C LYS A 42 -1.81 2.26 9.34
N ILE A 43 -3.05 2.56 9.66
CA ILE A 43 -4.22 1.77 9.28
C ILE A 43 -4.43 1.89 7.77
N ARG A 44 -4.44 0.75 7.07
CA ARG A 44 -4.53 0.66 5.60
C ARG A 44 -5.87 0.14 5.08
N LYS A 45 -6.74 -0.31 5.98
CA LYS A 45 -8.06 -0.86 5.67
C LYS A 45 -9.02 -0.42 6.76
N LEU A 46 -10.16 0.10 6.34
CA LEU A 46 -11.29 0.46 7.19
C LEU A 46 -12.54 -0.18 6.57
N SER A 47 -13.50 -0.59 7.40
CA SER A 47 -14.84 -0.95 6.95
C SER A 47 -15.62 0.28 6.46
N LYS A 48 -16.79 0.08 5.86
CA LYS A 48 -17.63 1.21 5.43
C LYS A 48 -18.10 2.05 6.60
N GLU A 49 -18.45 1.39 7.70
CA GLU A 49 -18.90 2.01 8.95
C GLU A 49 -17.76 2.84 9.56
N GLN A 50 -16.54 2.30 9.57
CA GLN A 50 -15.35 3.02 10.06
C GLN A 50 -15.00 4.22 9.17
N ILE A 51 -15.16 4.10 7.85
CA ILE A 51 -14.96 5.24 6.93
C ILE A 51 -15.98 6.35 7.23
N ALA A 52 -17.25 6.00 7.47
CA ALA A 52 -18.28 6.98 7.82
C ALA A 52 -17.95 7.68 9.15
N GLU A 53 -17.54 6.93 10.16
CA GLU A 53 -17.15 7.49 11.46
C GLU A 53 -15.96 8.46 11.35
N GLU A 54 -14.93 8.10 10.59
CA GLU A 54 -13.78 8.96 10.33
C GLU A 54 -14.15 10.20 9.49
N ALA A 55 -15.13 10.06 8.60
CA ALA A 55 -15.64 11.15 7.79
C ALA A 55 -16.40 12.17 8.66
N ASP A 56 -17.20 11.71 9.62
CA ASP A 56 -17.88 12.56 10.58
C ASP A 56 -16.87 13.33 11.46
N LYS A 57 -15.76 12.69 11.86
CA LYS A 57 -14.66 13.35 12.58
C LYS A 57 -14.00 14.45 11.74
N LEU A 58 -13.84 14.21 10.44
CA LEU A 58 -13.28 15.21 9.51
C LEU A 58 -14.23 16.40 9.35
N VAL A 59 -15.54 16.16 9.22
CA VAL A 59 -16.58 17.22 9.18
C VAL A 59 -16.59 18.02 10.48
N ALA A 60 -16.52 17.35 11.63
CA ALA A 60 -16.49 18.03 12.92
C ALA A 60 -15.27 18.94 13.06
N ALA A 61 -14.10 18.50 12.57
CA ALA A 61 -12.89 19.34 12.55
C ALA A 61 -13.05 20.56 11.62
N ALA A 62 -13.67 20.37 10.45
CA ALA A 62 -13.96 21.47 9.53
C ALA A 62 -14.93 22.51 10.13
N ASN A 63 -15.98 22.07 10.82
CA ASN A 63 -16.92 22.94 11.51
C ASN A 63 -16.32 23.69 12.71
N ALA A 64 -15.18 23.23 13.22
CA ALA A 64 -14.41 23.89 14.26
C ALA A 64 -13.30 24.80 13.69
N ASP A 65 -13.38 25.13 12.39
CA ASP A 65 -12.40 25.96 11.67
C ASP A 65 -10.95 25.45 11.78
N ALA A 66 -10.76 24.13 11.89
CA ALA A 66 -9.43 23.53 12.02
C ALA A 66 -8.60 23.58 10.71
N PHE A 67 -9.20 23.99 9.60
CA PHE A 67 -8.60 24.01 8.27
C PHE A 67 -8.70 25.42 7.68
N PRO A 68 -7.71 26.30 7.94
CA PRO A 68 -7.68 27.61 7.33
C PRO A 68 -7.67 27.48 5.80
N ASP A 69 -8.30 28.43 5.12
CA ASP A 69 -8.45 28.46 3.66
C ASP A 69 -9.11 27.20 3.06
N LYS A 70 -9.81 26.41 3.90
CA LYS A 70 -10.45 25.14 3.53
C LYS A 70 -9.49 24.10 2.94
N MET A 71 -8.19 24.22 3.24
CA MET A 71 -7.17 23.27 2.81
C MET A 71 -6.90 22.24 3.90
N ILE A 72 -7.02 20.96 3.55
CA ILE A 72 -6.83 19.83 4.46
C ILE A 72 -5.53 19.12 4.09
N SER A 73 -4.47 19.30 4.89
CA SER A 73 -3.24 18.53 4.73
C SER A 73 -3.50 17.03 4.88
N ALA A 74 -3.39 16.28 3.78
CA ALA A 74 -3.58 14.83 3.76
C ALA A 74 -2.60 14.14 4.72
N SER A 75 -1.36 14.64 4.76
CA SER A 75 -0.29 14.10 5.59
C SER A 75 -0.54 14.33 7.09
N ALA A 76 -0.97 15.54 7.46
CA ALA A 76 -1.26 15.88 8.85
C ALA A 76 -2.46 15.10 9.37
N TRP A 77 -3.54 15.02 8.57
CA TRP A 77 -4.72 14.25 8.92
C TRP A 77 -4.42 12.75 9.04
N ALA A 78 -3.67 12.20 8.08
CA ALA A 78 -3.21 10.82 8.11
C ALA A 78 -2.40 10.49 9.38
N ASN A 79 -1.58 11.43 9.85
CA ASN A 79 -0.81 11.24 11.08
C ASN A 79 -1.70 11.34 12.32
N LYS A 80 -2.59 12.35 12.37
CA LYS A 80 -3.52 12.58 13.48
C LYS A 80 -4.43 11.38 13.73
N MET A 81 -4.99 10.82 12.67
CA MET A 81 -5.92 9.68 12.74
C MET A 81 -5.23 8.32 12.58
N ASN A 82 -3.89 8.30 12.49
CA ASN A 82 -3.08 7.10 12.23
C ASN A 82 -3.55 6.27 11.00
N LEU A 83 -3.99 6.97 9.95
CA LEU A 83 -4.45 6.40 8.69
C LEU A 83 -3.35 6.45 7.63
N SER A 84 -3.36 5.52 6.67
CA SER A 84 -2.58 5.69 5.44
C SER A 84 -3.19 6.80 4.57
N LEU A 85 -2.38 7.45 3.72
CA LEU A 85 -2.87 8.50 2.80
C LEU A 85 -4.05 8.02 1.94
N ALA A 86 -3.95 6.82 1.37
CA ALA A 86 -5.04 6.22 0.60
C ALA A 86 -6.36 6.01 1.38
N MET A 87 -6.30 5.94 2.73
CA MET A 87 -7.52 5.91 3.55
C MET A 87 -8.04 7.32 3.82
N VAL A 88 -7.17 8.33 3.92
CA VAL A 88 -7.58 9.73 4.03
C VAL A 88 -8.38 10.16 2.82
N ASP A 89 -7.97 9.77 1.61
CA ASP A 89 -8.73 10.07 0.38
C ASP A 89 -10.15 9.49 0.45
N LYS A 90 -10.28 8.24 0.90
CA LYS A 90 -11.58 7.57 1.03
C LYS A 90 -12.47 8.24 2.07
N VAL A 91 -11.89 8.62 3.20
CA VAL A 91 -12.58 9.36 4.27
C VAL A 91 -13.04 10.73 3.76
N PHE A 92 -12.16 11.45 3.06
CA PHE A 92 -12.47 12.76 2.50
C PHE A 92 -13.61 12.70 1.47
N ILE A 93 -13.56 11.75 0.53
CA ILE A 93 -14.64 11.51 -0.45
C ILE A 93 -15.97 11.23 0.26
N SER A 94 -15.95 10.48 1.38
CA SER A 94 -17.15 10.15 2.15
C SER A 94 -17.70 11.32 2.99
N SER A 95 -16.88 12.30 3.35
CA SER A 95 -17.21 13.38 4.30
C SER A 95 -18.14 14.46 3.78
N LYS A 96 -18.52 14.44 2.49
CA LYS A 96 -19.23 15.52 1.79
C LYS A 96 -18.46 16.84 1.68
N LEU A 97 -17.36 17.05 2.42
CA LEU A 97 -16.52 18.26 2.36
C LEU A 97 -15.92 18.48 0.98
N ALA A 98 -15.64 17.42 0.22
CA ALA A 98 -15.19 17.48 -1.18
C ALA A 98 -16.17 18.25 -2.10
N ARG A 99 -17.44 18.39 -1.72
CA ARG A 99 -18.44 19.21 -2.44
C ARG A 99 -18.68 20.57 -1.79
N GLY A 100 -18.14 20.80 -0.60
CA GLY A 100 -18.27 22.02 0.20
C GLY A 100 -17.16 23.06 -0.04
N GLY A 101 -16.31 22.83 -1.05
CA GLY A 101 -15.17 23.70 -1.38
C GLY A 101 -13.99 23.55 -0.42
N TYR A 102 -13.85 22.39 0.21
CA TYR A 102 -12.60 21.97 0.84
C TYR A 102 -11.77 21.19 -0.15
N ASP A 103 -10.45 21.36 -0.09
CA ASP A 103 -9.50 20.64 -0.91
C ASP A 103 -8.50 19.85 -0.05
N LEU A 104 -8.11 18.68 -0.52
CA LEU A 104 -7.06 17.87 0.11
C LEU A 104 -5.70 18.34 -0.43
N ASP A 105 -4.81 18.77 0.46
CA ASP A 105 -3.43 19.07 0.09
C ASP A 105 -2.59 17.79 0.17
N ASP A 106 -2.19 17.29 -0.99
CA ASP A 106 -1.21 16.22 -1.12
C ASP A 106 0.22 16.77 -0.87
N ASP A 107 0.42 17.39 0.29
CA ASP A 107 1.68 18.00 0.78
C ASP A 107 2.89 17.06 0.69
N VAL A 108 2.63 15.76 0.56
CA VAL A 108 3.67 14.80 0.21
C VAL A 108 3.87 14.90 -1.29
N ASN A 109 4.81 15.77 -1.68
CA ASN A 109 5.49 15.70 -2.96
C ASN A 109 5.78 14.22 -3.28
N VAL A 110 4.91 13.59 -4.06
CA VAL A 110 5.23 12.37 -4.77
C VAL A 110 6.31 12.85 -5.73
N LYS A 111 7.57 12.72 -5.30
CA LYS A 111 8.72 12.87 -6.19
C LYS A 111 8.61 11.74 -7.21
N ALA A 112 7.72 11.91 -8.18
CA ALA A 112 7.76 11.19 -9.44
C ALA A 112 8.95 11.78 -10.20
N THR A 113 10.15 11.37 -9.81
CA THR A 113 11.34 11.56 -10.64
C THR A 113 11.24 10.75 -11.93
N ASP A 114 10.29 9.81 -11.99
CA ASP A 114 9.95 9.04 -13.17
C ASP A 114 8.51 9.36 -13.61
N ASN A 115 8.37 10.02 -14.77
CA ASN A 115 7.09 10.35 -15.41
C ASN A 115 6.61 9.24 -16.36
N ARG A 116 7.27 8.08 -16.38
CA ARG A 116 6.85 6.95 -17.20
C ARG A 116 5.47 6.47 -16.74
N PRO A 117 4.57 6.14 -17.68
CA PRO A 117 3.34 5.45 -17.33
C PRO A 117 3.64 4.15 -16.58
N TYR A 118 2.83 3.86 -15.56
CA TYR A 118 2.98 2.64 -14.75
C TYR A 118 1.62 2.06 -14.40
N ILE A 119 1.58 0.76 -14.10
CA ILE A 119 0.37 0.11 -13.56
C ILE A 119 0.45 0.17 -12.04
N ASP A 120 -0.55 0.76 -11.41
CA ASP A 120 -0.60 0.87 -9.95
C ASP A 120 -0.95 -0.47 -9.28
N THR A 121 -0.96 -0.50 -7.95
CA THR A 121 -1.27 -1.71 -7.18
C THR A 121 -2.72 -2.17 -7.31
N ARG A 122 -3.59 -1.37 -7.92
CA ARG A 122 -4.99 -1.68 -8.22
C ARG A 122 -5.19 -2.16 -9.66
N GLY A 123 -4.10 -2.28 -10.44
CA GLY A 123 -4.16 -2.66 -11.85
C GLY A 123 -4.57 -1.52 -12.79
N MET A 124 -4.52 -0.26 -12.33
CA MET A 124 -4.87 0.91 -13.14
C MET A 124 -3.63 1.43 -13.86
N LEU A 125 -3.74 1.67 -15.17
CA LEU A 125 -2.69 2.35 -15.93
C LEU A 125 -2.71 3.84 -15.59
N MET A 126 -1.65 4.31 -14.95
CA MET A 126 -1.43 5.70 -14.61
C MET A 126 -0.57 6.34 -15.69
N ILE A 127 -1.12 7.30 -16.41
CA ILE A 127 -0.38 8.12 -17.39
C ILE A 127 -0.17 9.50 -16.77
N ALA A 128 1.10 9.92 -16.66
CA ALA A 128 1.44 11.19 -16.04
C ALA A 128 0.86 12.37 -16.83
N LYS A 129 0.41 13.42 -16.12
CA LYS A 129 -0.09 14.67 -16.71
C LYS A 129 0.88 15.27 -17.74
N SER A 130 2.18 15.14 -17.50
CA SER A 130 3.25 15.63 -18.38
C SER A 130 3.17 15.08 -19.81
N ILE A 131 2.70 13.84 -19.99
CA ILE A 131 2.54 13.23 -21.32
C ILE A 131 1.43 13.94 -22.10
N PHE A 132 0.28 14.20 -21.47
CA PHE A 132 -0.82 14.93 -22.09
C PHE A 132 -0.44 16.38 -22.38
N THR A 133 0.28 17.05 -21.47
CA THR A 133 0.78 18.41 -21.68
C THR A 133 1.74 18.46 -22.87
N ALA A 134 2.67 17.50 -22.98
CA ALA A 134 3.62 17.44 -24.08
C ALA A 134 2.93 17.22 -25.44
N HIS A 135 1.94 16.33 -25.50
CA HIS A 135 1.12 16.13 -26.70
C HIS A 135 0.37 17.41 -27.08
N ASN A 136 -0.36 18.01 -26.12
CA ASN A 136 -1.19 19.18 -26.39
C ASN A 136 -0.39 20.41 -26.81
N ALA A 137 0.85 20.57 -26.34
CA ALA A 137 1.71 21.70 -26.69
C ALA A 137 2.05 21.73 -28.20
N GLY A 138 2.10 20.59 -28.88
CA GLY A 138 2.40 20.49 -30.31
C GLY A 138 1.18 20.23 -31.20
N ALA A 139 0.03 19.90 -30.61
CA ALA A 139 -1.18 19.56 -31.36
C ALA A 139 -2.03 20.80 -31.67
N ALA A 140 -2.65 20.80 -32.86
CA ALA A 140 -3.72 21.74 -33.19
C ALA A 140 -4.89 21.62 -32.19
N ALA A 141 -5.62 22.70 -31.94
CA ALA A 141 -6.63 22.79 -30.87
C ALA A 141 -7.70 21.68 -30.95
N ASP A 142 -8.13 21.31 -32.16
CA ASP A 142 -9.08 20.22 -32.43
C ASP A 142 -8.51 18.82 -32.11
N LYS A 143 -7.18 18.69 -32.02
CA LYS A 143 -6.43 17.45 -31.74
C LYS A 143 -5.80 17.41 -30.34
N GLN A 144 -6.05 18.42 -29.51
CA GLN A 144 -5.67 18.42 -28.10
C GLN A 144 -6.63 17.56 -27.28
N PHE A 145 -6.10 16.82 -26.31
CA PHE A 145 -6.91 16.07 -25.35
C PHE A 145 -7.45 17.00 -24.27
N ALA A 146 -8.73 16.83 -23.93
CA ALA A 146 -9.41 17.64 -22.92
C ALA A 146 -9.79 16.81 -21.68
N PRO A 147 -9.90 17.44 -20.50
CA PRO A 147 -10.45 16.79 -19.32
C PRO A 147 -11.85 16.23 -19.58
N GLY A 148 -12.13 15.02 -19.09
CA GLY A 148 -13.43 14.35 -19.24
C GLY A 148 -13.65 13.66 -20.59
N GLN A 149 -12.71 13.76 -21.53
CA GLN A 149 -12.78 13.07 -22.80
C GLN A 149 -12.64 11.55 -22.62
N GLN A 150 -13.50 10.80 -23.30
CA GLN A 150 -13.49 9.34 -23.27
C GLN A 150 -12.67 8.79 -24.44
N PHE A 151 -12.09 7.60 -24.22
CA PHE A 151 -11.26 6.91 -25.19
C PHE A 151 -11.73 5.46 -25.31
N ASP A 152 -11.83 5.00 -26.55
CA ASP A 152 -11.89 3.59 -26.87
C ASP A 152 -10.51 2.97 -26.72
N VAL A 153 -10.50 1.69 -26.32
CA VAL A 153 -9.27 0.94 -26.07
C VAL A 153 -9.19 -0.21 -27.05
N THR A 154 -8.09 -0.27 -27.79
CA THR A 154 -7.73 -1.43 -28.61
C THR A 154 -6.42 -2.03 -28.09
N LEU A 155 -6.33 -3.36 -28.14
CA LEU A 155 -5.16 -4.12 -27.68
C LEU A 155 -4.52 -4.79 -28.90
N GLU A 156 -3.22 -4.59 -29.08
CA GLU A 156 -2.43 -5.20 -30.14
C GLU A 156 -1.17 -5.80 -29.52
N ASP A 157 -1.02 -7.13 -29.52
CA ASP A 157 0.13 -7.87 -28.96
C ASP A 157 0.69 -7.29 -27.64
N ASP A 158 1.69 -6.40 -27.72
CA ASP A 158 2.39 -5.74 -26.62
C ASP A 158 2.01 -4.26 -26.39
N ARG A 159 0.91 -3.79 -27.00
CA ARG A 159 0.49 -2.39 -27.06
C ARG A 159 -0.96 -2.19 -26.60
N ILE A 160 -1.17 -1.06 -25.94
CA ILE A 160 -2.49 -0.49 -25.65
C ILE A 160 -2.62 0.78 -26.47
N ILE A 161 -3.63 0.84 -27.33
CA ILE A 161 -3.90 2.00 -28.17
C ILE A 161 -5.18 2.66 -27.66
N LEU A 162 -5.07 3.94 -27.33
CA LEU A 162 -6.18 4.78 -26.89
C LEU A 162 -6.61 5.70 -28.03
N THR A 163 -7.83 5.52 -28.52
CA THR A 163 -8.44 6.35 -29.57
C THR A 163 -9.60 7.13 -28.98
N ARG A 164 -9.82 8.37 -29.43
CA ARG A 164 -10.96 9.15 -28.93
C ARG A 164 -12.26 8.39 -29.20
N ALA A 165 -13.08 8.26 -28.17
CA ALA A 165 -14.41 7.71 -28.32
C ALA A 165 -15.20 8.62 -29.28
N SER A 166 -15.88 7.98 -30.24
CA SER A 166 -16.69 8.67 -31.26
C SER A 166 -18.04 9.10 -30.70
#